data_AF-A0A523WT26-F1
#
_entry.id   AF-A0A523WT26-F1
#
_cell.length_a   1.000
_cell.length_b   1.000
_cell.length_c   1.000
_cell.angle_alpha   90.00
_cell.angle_beta   90.00
_cell.angle_gamma   90.00
#
_symmetry.space_group_name_H-M   'P 1'
#
loop_
_entity.id
_entity.type
_entity.pdbx_description
1 polymer ?
#
loop_
_entity_poly.entity_id
_entity_poly.type
_entity_poly.pdbx_seq_one_letter_code
_entity_poly.pdbx_strand_id
1 'polypeptide(L)'
;MKCKKVEKFLLRSFDELLKEEEKNELKKHLESCPLCQTKREEYQSILDALKEKDFPEPKPYFWERLQPKLEERKRYDPWLLWKKWAIRAVPASLLLVILFAAALILFIPAQKEELSQSGVLLLRNSDPLQEATILLEEEKVEDKNMMLIFTAMEEKNSTGRYLP
;
A
#
# COMPACT_ATOMS: atom_id res chain seq x y z
N MET A 1 16.03 -42.63 -11.30
CA MET A 1 17.19 -41.79 -10.91
C MET A 1 18.49 -42.50 -11.29
N LYS A 2 19.58 -41.76 -11.57
CA LYS A 2 20.90 -42.38 -11.78
C LYS A 2 21.48 -42.81 -10.42
N CYS A 3 22.05 -44.02 -10.32
CA CYS A 3 22.60 -44.56 -9.07
C CYS A 3 23.64 -43.63 -8.42
N LYS A 4 24.44 -42.91 -9.22
CA LYS A 4 25.41 -41.91 -8.73
C LYS A 4 24.77 -40.73 -7.97
N LYS A 5 23.54 -40.33 -8.36
CA LYS A 5 22.80 -39.26 -7.66
C LYS A 5 22.21 -39.80 -6.35
N VAL A 6 21.81 -41.06 -6.35
CA VAL A 6 21.22 -41.75 -5.19
C VAL A 6 22.23 -41.91 -4.08
N GLU A 7 23.49 -42.24 -4.39
CA GLU A 7 24.55 -42.34 -3.39
C GLU A 7 24.74 -41.02 -2.60
N LYS A 8 24.70 -39.87 -3.29
CA LYS A 8 24.75 -38.55 -2.63
C LYS A 8 23.53 -38.30 -1.73
N PHE A 9 22.35 -38.71 -2.18
CA PHE A 9 21.12 -38.57 -1.41
C PHE A 9 21.12 -39.53 -0.21
N LEU A 10 21.73 -40.70 -0.36
CA LEU A 10 21.85 -41.67 0.70
C LEU A 10 22.73 -41.15 1.84
N LEU A 11 23.91 -40.59 1.53
CA LEU A 11 24.77 -39.96 2.54
C LEU A 11 24.07 -38.80 3.25
N ARG A 12 23.45 -37.88 2.48
CA ARG A 12 22.67 -36.77 3.06
C ARG A 12 21.48 -37.22 3.92
N SER A 13 21.01 -38.46 3.74
CA SER A 13 19.86 -39.00 4.48
C SER A 13 20.20 -39.37 5.90
N PHE A 14 21.46 -39.74 6.16
CA PHE A 14 21.94 -39.99 7.51
C PHE A 14 22.08 -38.71 8.33
N ASP A 15 22.30 -37.56 7.68
CA ASP A 15 22.40 -36.24 8.35
C ASP A 15 21.05 -35.52 8.53
N GLU A 16 19.93 -36.15 8.17
CA GLU A 16 18.57 -35.56 8.16
C GLU A 16 18.42 -34.29 7.27
N LEU A 17 19.32 -34.08 6.31
CA LEU A 17 19.38 -32.87 5.47
C LEU A 17 18.59 -32.94 4.14
N LEU A 18 17.68 -33.92 3.98
CA LEU A 18 16.86 -34.04 2.76
C LEU A 18 15.46 -33.45 2.94
N LYS A 19 14.99 -32.80 1.87
CA LYS A 19 13.59 -32.42 1.73
C LYS A 19 12.72 -33.66 1.57
N GLU A 20 11.45 -33.56 1.94
CA GLU A 20 10.49 -34.68 1.86
C GLU A 20 10.33 -35.24 0.44
N GLU A 21 10.39 -34.37 -0.58
CA GLU A 21 10.39 -34.76 -2.00
C GLU A 21 11.59 -35.66 -2.34
N GLU A 22 12.79 -35.27 -1.92
CA GLU A 22 14.03 -36.02 -2.19
C GLU A 22 14.05 -37.36 -1.42
N LYS A 23 13.48 -37.40 -0.19
CA LYS A 23 13.33 -38.64 0.58
C LYS A 23 12.43 -39.64 -0.15
N ASN A 24 11.32 -39.17 -0.73
CA ASN A 24 10.40 -40.03 -1.48
C ASN A 24 11.04 -40.56 -2.78
N GLU A 25 11.81 -39.73 -3.49
CA GLU A 25 12.58 -40.19 -4.65
C GLU A 25 13.62 -41.26 -4.28
N LEU A 26 14.32 -41.06 -3.15
CA LEU A 26 15.30 -42.01 -2.64
C LEU A 26 14.64 -43.36 -2.29
N LYS A 27 13.50 -43.35 -1.57
CA LYS A 27 12.75 -44.57 -1.22
C LYS A 27 12.35 -45.37 -2.45
N LYS A 28 11.72 -44.72 -3.45
CA LYS A 28 11.34 -45.37 -4.72
C LYS A 28 12.53 -45.99 -5.45
N HIS A 29 13.70 -45.36 -5.37
CA HIS A 29 14.89 -45.92 -5.99
C HIS A 29 15.45 -47.12 -5.23
N LEU A 30 15.43 -47.10 -3.90
CA LEU A 30 15.89 -48.22 -3.08
C LEU A 30 15.00 -49.45 -3.26
N GLU A 31 13.70 -49.27 -3.47
CA GLU A 31 12.77 -50.38 -3.78
C GLU A 31 13.04 -51.02 -5.15
N SER A 32 13.61 -50.27 -6.10
CA SER A 32 13.83 -50.73 -7.47
C SER A 32 15.28 -51.15 -7.79
N CYS A 33 16.25 -50.79 -6.93
CA CYS A 33 17.68 -51.03 -7.20
C CYS A 33 18.37 -51.74 -6.04
N PRO A 34 18.66 -53.05 -6.15
CA PRO A 34 19.31 -53.82 -5.09
C PRO A 34 20.75 -53.36 -4.81
N LEU A 35 21.48 -52.88 -5.82
CA LEU A 35 22.85 -52.37 -5.65
C LEU A 35 22.89 -51.15 -4.71
N CYS A 36 21.89 -50.27 -4.79
CA CYS A 36 21.82 -49.10 -3.90
C CYS A 36 21.37 -49.50 -2.49
N GLN A 37 20.60 -50.58 -2.36
CA GLN A 37 20.22 -51.14 -1.07
C GLN A 37 21.43 -51.73 -0.34
N THR A 38 22.24 -52.56 -1.02
CA THR A 38 23.47 -53.11 -0.42
C THR A 38 24.42 -52.01 0.05
N LYS A 39 24.64 -50.97 -0.77
CA LYS A 39 25.43 -49.80 -0.37
C LYS A 39 24.89 -49.13 0.89
N ARG A 40 23.57 -49.05 1.05
CA ARG A 40 22.95 -48.47 2.24
C ARG A 40 23.30 -49.26 3.49
N GLU A 41 23.20 -50.57 3.41
CA GLU A 41 23.50 -51.48 4.51
C GLU A 41 24.99 -51.40 4.89
N GLU A 42 25.89 -51.33 3.91
CA GLU A 42 27.32 -51.10 4.13
C GLU A 42 27.57 -49.80 4.89
N TYR A 43 27.05 -48.67 4.40
CA TYR A 43 27.23 -47.39 5.09
C TYR A 43 26.61 -47.39 6.50
N GLN A 44 25.45 -48.02 6.67
CA GLN A 44 24.82 -48.14 7.97
C GLN A 44 25.68 -48.96 8.94
N SER A 45 26.27 -50.07 8.49
CA SER A 45 27.19 -50.86 9.30
C SER A 45 28.42 -50.06 9.76
N ILE A 46 28.96 -49.22 8.87
CA ILE A 46 30.10 -48.35 9.18
C ILE A 46 29.70 -47.31 10.24
N LEU A 47 28.55 -46.66 10.07
CA LEU A 47 28.04 -45.68 11.02
C LEU A 47 27.73 -46.31 12.38
N ASP A 48 27.17 -47.52 12.41
CA ASP A 48 26.87 -48.23 13.65
C ASP A 48 28.15 -48.70 14.36
N ALA A 49 29.21 -49.03 13.63
CA ALA A 49 30.53 -49.30 14.22
C ALA A 49 31.20 -48.03 14.78
N LEU A 50 30.93 -46.86 14.18
CA LEU A 50 31.46 -45.56 14.63
C LEU A 50 30.66 -44.94 15.78
N LYS A 51 29.44 -45.42 16.05
CA LYS A 51 28.65 -44.96 17.20
C LYS A 51 29.37 -45.35 18.48
N GLU A 52 30.04 -44.38 19.07
CA GLU A 52 30.63 -44.48 20.40
C GLU A 52 29.49 -44.82 21.38
N LYS A 53 29.58 -46.00 22.01
CA LYS A 53 28.52 -46.51 22.89
C LYS A 53 28.50 -45.80 24.24
N ASP A 54 29.67 -45.34 24.68
CA ASP A 54 29.87 -44.70 25.97
C ASP A 54 30.20 -43.23 25.74
N PHE A 55 29.18 -42.38 25.79
CA PHE A 55 29.41 -40.94 25.91
C PHE A 55 29.92 -40.67 27.33
N PRO A 56 31.09 -40.02 27.49
CA PRO A 56 31.58 -39.67 28.81
C PRO A 56 30.57 -38.75 29.50
N GLU A 57 30.38 -38.95 30.81
CA GLU A 57 29.48 -38.09 31.57
C GLU A 57 29.93 -36.63 31.44
N PRO A 58 28.98 -35.69 31.25
CA PRO A 58 29.31 -34.28 31.18
C PRO A 58 29.92 -33.83 32.50
N LYS A 59 30.86 -32.86 32.43
CA LYS A 59 31.49 -32.29 33.63
C LYS A 59 30.42 -31.78 34.61
N PRO A 60 30.70 -31.79 35.93
CA PRO A 60 29.84 -31.15 36.91
C PRO A 60 29.51 -29.70 36.51
N TYR A 61 28.28 -29.26 36.78
CA TYR A 61 27.78 -27.92 36.43
C TYR A 61 27.68 -27.62 34.92
N PHE A 62 27.73 -28.64 34.06
CA PHE A 62 27.55 -28.45 32.61
C PHE A 62 26.14 -27.96 32.28
N TRP A 63 25.13 -28.61 32.86
CA TRP A 63 23.72 -28.32 32.59
C TRP A 63 23.31 -26.94 33.11
N GLU A 64 23.81 -26.57 34.29
CA GLU A 64 23.60 -25.28 34.94
C GLU A 64 24.17 -24.12 34.12
N ARG A 65 25.24 -24.37 33.34
CA ARG A 65 25.79 -23.39 32.40
C ARG A 65 25.11 -23.42 31.03
N LEU A 66 24.56 -24.57 30.63
CA LEU A 66 23.96 -24.75 29.31
C LEU A 66 22.51 -24.24 29.26
N GLN A 67 21.72 -24.51 30.30
CA GLN A 67 20.32 -24.11 30.40
C GLN A 67 20.11 -22.60 30.18
N PRO A 68 20.83 -21.68 30.85
CA PRO A 68 20.63 -20.25 30.63
C PRO A 68 20.98 -19.83 29.19
N LYS A 69 22.00 -20.45 28.57
CA LYS A 69 22.37 -20.17 27.17
C LYS A 69 21.34 -20.67 26.16
N LEU A 70 20.67 -21.78 26.47
CA LEU A 70 19.57 -22.30 25.65
C LEU A 70 18.31 -21.43 25.80
N GLU A 71 18.00 -21.00 27.01
CA GLU A 71 16.88 -20.10 27.28
C GLU A 71 17.09 -18.73 26.65
N GLU A 72 18.30 -18.16 26.70
CA GLU A 72 18.64 -16.92 25.98
C GLU A 72 18.41 -17.04 24.48
N ARG A 73 18.81 -18.16 23.84
CA ARG A 73 18.49 -18.40 22.41
C ARG A 73 17.00 -18.62 22.15
N LYS A 74 16.26 -19.16 23.12
CA LYS A 74 14.82 -19.43 23.03
C LYS A 74 13.95 -18.26 23.43
N ARG A 75 14.50 -17.13 23.89
CA ARG A 75 13.73 -15.89 24.05
C ARG A 75 13.26 -15.48 22.67
N TYR A 76 12.07 -15.98 22.33
CA TYR A 76 11.30 -15.59 21.17
C TYR A 76 11.25 -14.08 21.16
N ASP A 77 11.90 -13.49 20.17
CA ASP A 77 11.91 -12.05 20.01
C ASP A 77 10.44 -11.62 19.81
N PRO A 78 9.82 -10.91 20.78
CA PRO A 78 8.42 -10.50 20.67
C PRO A 78 8.20 -9.66 19.41
N TRP A 79 9.28 -9.04 18.90
CA TRP A 79 9.33 -8.33 17.63
C TRP A 79 9.03 -9.22 16.41
N LEU A 80 9.51 -10.46 16.38
CA LEU A 80 9.22 -11.40 15.29
C LEU A 80 7.76 -11.85 15.29
N LEU A 81 7.16 -12.02 16.47
CA LEU A 81 5.75 -12.32 16.59
C LEU A 81 4.92 -11.10 16.18
N TRP A 82 5.20 -9.90 16.71
CA TRP A 82 4.54 -8.67 16.30
C TRP A 82 4.62 -8.42 14.79
N LYS A 83 5.77 -8.67 14.16
CA LYS A 83 5.93 -8.56 12.71
C LYS A 83 5.03 -9.53 11.94
N LYS A 84 4.88 -10.78 12.40
CA LYS A 84 3.98 -11.76 11.78
C LYS A 84 2.51 -11.37 11.91
N TRP A 85 2.10 -10.85 13.08
CA TRP A 85 0.74 -10.37 13.31
C TRP A 85 0.43 -9.09 12.51
N ALA A 86 1.39 -8.17 12.42
CA ALA A 86 1.27 -6.96 11.60
C ALA A 86 1.06 -7.32 10.12
N ILE A 87 1.88 -8.22 9.56
CA ILE A 87 1.73 -8.67 8.16
C ILE A 87 0.37 -9.34 7.91
N ARG A 88 -0.17 -10.07 8.90
CA ARG A 88 -1.50 -10.69 8.82
C ARG A 88 -2.63 -9.65 8.90
N ALA A 89 -2.42 -8.54 9.61
CA ALA A 89 -3.40 -7.45 9.78
C ALA A 89 -3.43 -6.44 8.63
N VAL A 90 -2.34 -6.35 7.83
CA VAL A 90 -2.26 -5.47 6.64
C VAL A 90 -3.47 -5.63 5.69
N PRO A 91 -3.84 -6.84 5.21
CA PRO A 91 -4.96 -6.99 4.26
C PRO A 91 -6.32 -6.65 4.89
N ALA A 92 -6.49 -6.91 6.20
CA ALA A 92 -7.72 -6.56 6.91
C ALA A 92 -7.86 -5.05 7.10
N SER A 93 -6.77 -4.35 7.41
CA SER A 93 -6.79 -2.89 7.52
C SER A 93 -7.05 -2.22 6.16
N LEU A 94 -6.47 -2.76 5.08
CA LEU A 94 -6.69 -2.24 3.73
C LEU A 94 -8.15 -2.37 3.30
N LEU A 95 -8.78 -3.52 3.56
CA LEU A 95 -10.21 -3.72 3.31
C LEU A 95 -11.07 -2.74 4.11
N LEU A 96 -10.74 -2.50 5.36
CA LEU A 96 -11.49 -1.59 6.22
C LEU A 96 -11.37 -0.14 5.73
N VAL A 97 -10.17 0.29 5.31
CA VAL A 97 -9.95 1.62 4.71
C VAL A 97 -10.73 1.77 3.40
N ILE A 98 -10.75 0.74 2.54
CA ILE A 98 -11.53 0.75 1.29
C ILE A 98 -13.03 0.83 1.59
N LEU A 99 -13.52 0.04 2.54
CA LEU A 99 -14.93 0.07 2.95
C LEU A 99 -15.30 1.43 3.56
N PHE A 100 -14.41 2.01 4.36
CA PHE A 100 -14.64 3.33 4.95
C PHE A 100 -14.62 4.44 3.89
N ALA A 101 -13.69 4.39 2.93
CA ALA A 101 -13.68 5.31 1.80
C ALA A 101 -14.92 5.16 0.92
N ALA A 102 -15.36 3.93 0.64
CA ALA A 102 -16.60 3.67 -0.09
C ALA A 102 -17.82 4.16 0.68
N ALA A 103 -17.86 3.95 2.00
CA ALA A 103 -18.91 4.48 2.86
C ALA A 103 -18.92 6.01 2.84
N LEU A 104 -17.77 6.67 2.93
CA LEU A 104 -17.68 8.13 2.79
C LEU A 104 -18.15 8.60 1.41
N ILE A 105 -17.78 7.93 0.32
CA ILE A 105 -18.25 8.30 -1.03
C ILE A 105 -19.77 8.13 -1.16
N LEU A 106 -20.37 7.13 -0.50
CA LEU A 106 -21.81 6.87 -0.53
C LEU A 106 -22.60 7.75 0.45
N PHE A 107 -22.01 8.11 1.60
CA PHE A 107 -22.64 8.91 2.66
C PHE A 107 -22.31 10.39 2.59
N ILE A 108 -21.31 10.81 1.83
CA ILE A 108 -21.25 12.18 1.33
C ILE A 108 -22.40 12.23 0.33
N PRO A 109 -23.56 12.86 0.65
CA PRO A 109 -24.47 13.20 -0.42
C PRO A 109 -23.61 13.99 -1.39
N ALA A 110 -23.65 13.66 -2.68
CA ALA A 110 -23.19 14.61 -3.67
C ALA A 110 -23.87 15.92 -3.25
N GLN A 111 -23.09 16.84 -2.66
CA GLN A 111 -23.45 18.24 -2.72
C GLN A 111 -23.52 18.38 -4.21
N LYS A 112 -24.77 18.34 -4.72
CA LYS A 112 -25.10 18.98 -5.97
C LYS A 112 -24.46 20.33 -5.75
N GLU A 113 -23.30 20.53 -6.36
CA GLU A 113 -22.68 21.82 -6.41
C GLU A 113 -23.82 22.67 -6.92
N GLU A 114 -24.47 23.41 -6.01
CA GLU A 114 -25.25 24.55 -6.41
C GLU A 114 -24.18 25.46 -6.96
N LEU A 115 -23.89 25.23 -8.25
CA LEU A 115 -22.97 26.01 -9.03
C LEU A 115 -23.41 27.43 -8.74
N SER A 116 -22.56 28.14 -7.99
CA SER A 116 -22.71 29.55 -7.70
C SER A 116 -23.20 30.20 -8.98
N GLN A 117 -24.16 31.12 -8.88
CA GLN A 117 -24.86 31.73 -10.02
C GLN A 117 -23.89 32.12 -11.16
N SER A 118 -22.65 32.49 -10.82
CA SER A 118 -21.53 32.72 -11.74
C SER A 118 -21.09 31.53 -12.61
N GLY A 119 -21.05 30.30 -12.07
CA GLY A 119 -20.67 29.08 -12.80
C GLY A 119 -21.69 28.65 -13.85
N VAL A 120 -22.98 28.89 -13.60
CA VAL A 120 -24.04 28.64 -14.59
C VAL A 120 -23.97 29.64 -15.74
N LEU A 121 -23.62 30.89 -15.46
CA LEU A 121 -23.50 31.94 -16.48
C LEU A 121 -22.30 31.72 -17.41
N LEU A 122 -21.17 31.23 -16.90
CA LEU A 122 -20.00 30.89 -17.73
C LEU A 122 -20.26 29.71 -18.67
N LEU A 123 -21.04 28.72 -18.25
CA LEU A 123 -21.39 27.56 -19.08
C LEU A 123 -22.46 27.87 -20.14
N ARG A 124 -23.31 28.88 -19.89
CA ARG A 124 -24.41 29.23 -20.79
C ARG A 124 -24.02 30.20 -21.92
N ASN A 125 -22.80 30.76 -21.90
CA ASN A 125 -22.27 31.70 -22.90
C ASN A 125 -23.30 32.77 -23.33
N SER A 126 -24.11 33.23 -22.39
CA SER A 126 -25.05 34.33 -22.58
C SER A 126 -24.33 35.60 -22.16
N ASP A 127 -23.92 36.42 -23.13
CA ASP A 127 -23.23 37.69 -22.88
C ASP A 127 -24.11 38.62 -22.01
N PRO A 128 -23.76 38.84 -20.73
CA PRO A 128 -24.55 39.70 -19.84
C PRO A 128 -24.44 41.18 -20.22
N LEU A 129 -23.59 41.50 -21.21
CA LEU A 129 -23.36 42.87 -21.66
C LEU A 129 -24.46 43.41 -22.57
N GLN A 130 -25.33 42.58 -23.13
CA GLN A 130 -26.46 43.08 -23.94
C GLN A 130 -27.45 43.89 -23.08
N GLU A 131 -27.72 43.45 -21.85
CA GLU A 131 -28.60 44.17 -20.93
C GLU A 131 -27.93 45.45 -20.41
N ALA A 132 -26.61 45.40 -20.16
CA ALA A 132 -25.85 46.57 -19.74
C ALA A 132 -25.72 47.63 -20.84
N THR A 133 -25.65 47.24 -22.12
CA THR A 133 -25.59 48.22 -23.22
C THR A 133 -26.84 49.08 -23.31
N ILE A 134 -28.03 48.54 -22.99
CA ILE A 134 -29.28 49.30 -23.01
C ILE A 134 -29.28 50.37 -21.90
N LEU A 135 -28.83 50.01 -20.69
CA LEU A 135 -28.76 50.94 -19.56
C LEU A 135 -27.72 52.05 -19.76
N LEU A 136 -26.55 51.70 -20.32
CA LEU A 136 -25.51 52.69 -20.66
C LEU A 136 -25.95 53.65 -21.76
N GLU A 137 -26.78 53.18 -22.69
CA GLU A 137 -27.33 54.01 -23.75
C GLU A 137 -28.44 54.94 -23.24
N GLU A 138 -29.23 54.48 -22.25
CA GLU A 138 -30.23 55.30 -21.55
C GLU A 138 -29.59 56.40 -20.68
N GLU A 139 -28.56 56.07 -19.89
CA GLU A 139 -27.79 57.05 -19.09
C GLU A 139 -27.15 58.14 -19.97
N LYS A 140 -26.59 57.75 -21.13
CA LYS A 140 -26.00 58.68 -22.10
C LYS A 140 -27.03 59.63 -22.71
N VAL A 141 -28.29 59.22 -22.82
CA VAL A 141 -29.38 60.07 -23.31
C VAL A 141 -29.81 61.06 -22.23
N GLU A 142 -29.91 60.64 -20.97
CA GLU A 142 -30.23 61.53 -19.84
C GLU A 142 -29.16 62.61 -19.64
N ASP A 143 -27.88 62.25 -19.68
CA ASP A 143 -26.77 63.21 -19.55
C ASP A 143 -26.80 64.28 -20.66
N LYS A 144 -27.12 63.89 -21.90
CA LYS A 144 -27.29 64.84 -23.00
C LYS A 144 -28.47 65.79 -22.77
N ASN A 145 -29.59 65.28 -22.26
CA ASN A 145 -30.75 66.12 -21.97
C ASN A 145 -30.47 67.10 -20.82
N MET A 146 -29.76 66.67 -19.78
CA MET A 146 -29.32 67.57 -18.71
C MET A 146 -28.35 68.64 -19.24
N MET A 147 -27.37 68.25 -20.06
CA MET A 147 -26.43 69.20 -20.67
C MET A 147 -27.18 70.27 -21.49
N LEU A 148 -28.19 69.88 -22.26
CA LEU A 148 -29.01 70.82 -23.04
C LEU A 148 -29.80 71.79 -22.15
N ILE A 149 -30.33 71.33 -21.02
CA ILE A 149 -31.02 72.19 -20.04
C ILE A 149 -30.05 73.22 -19.45
N PHE A 150 -28.85 72.80 -19.05
CA PHE A 150 -27.86 73.72 -18.49
C PHE A 150 -27.35 74.73 -19.53
N THR A 151 -27.10 74.32 -20.77
CA THR A 151 -26.71 75.26 -21.83
C THR A 151 -27.82 76.25 -22.16
N ALA A 152 -29.08 75.84 -22.17
CA ALA A 152 -30.21 76.74 -22.40
C ALA A 152 -30.39 77.73 -21.24
N MET A 153 -30.10 77.31 -20.00
CA MET A 153 -30.12 78.21 -18.83
C MET A 153 -28.93 79.19 -18.84
N GLU A 154 -27.76 78.76 -19.31
CA GLU A 154 -26.58 79.62 -19.42
C GLU A 154 -26.75 80.69 -20.52
N GLU A 155 -27.36 80.32 -21.64
CA GLU A 155 -27.72 81.27 -22.72
C GLU A 155 -28.78 82.29 -22.26
N LYS A 156 -29.70 81.89 -21.37
CA LYS A 156 -30.71 82.78 -20.77
C LYS A 156 -30.16 83.68 -19.65
N ASN A 157 -29.06 83.29 -19.00
CA ASN A 157 -28.40 84.09 -17.95
C ASN A 157 -27.33 85.05 -18.48
N SER A 158 -26.76 84.79 -19.66
CA SER A 158 -25.76 85.67 -20.29
C SER A 158 -26.36 86.95 -20.92
N THR A 159 -27.69 87.00 -21.08
CA THR A 159 -28.41 88.20 -21.56
C THR A 159 -28.78 89.20 -20.45
N GLY A 160 -28.38 88.95 -19.19
CA GLY A 160 -28.86 89.73 -18.04
C GLY A 160 -27.86 90.62 -17.28
N ARG A 161 -26.55 90.60 -17.57
CA ARG A 161 -25.56 91.44 -16.85
C ARG A 161 -24.36 91.87 -17.70
N TYR A 162 -24.55 92.93 -18.47
CA TYR A 162 -23.50 93.89 -18.82
C TYR A 162 -24.06 95.30 -18.63
N LEU A 163 -23.65 95.95 -17.54
CA LEU A 163 -23.74 97.40 -17.34
C LEU A 163 -22.51 97.78 -16.50
N PRO A 164 -21.46 98.35 -17.10
CA PRO A 164 -20.71 99.42 -16.48
C PRO A 164 -21.50 100.73 -16.53
#